data_AF-I3U9P7-F1
#
_entry.id   AF-I3U9P7-F1
#
_cell.length_a   1.000
_cell.length_b   1.000
_cell.length_c   1.000
_cell.angle_alpha   90.00
_cell.angle_beta   90.00
_cell.angle_gamma   90.00
#
_symmetry.space_group_name_H-M   'P 1'
#
loop_
_entity.id
_entity.type
_entity.pdbx_description
1 polymer ?
#
loop_
_entity_poly.entity_id
_entity_poly.type
_entity_poly.pdbx_seq_one_letter_code
_entity_poly.pdbx_strand_id
1 'polypeptide(L)' 'MDMLIINQTSQFQKWFKALKDLRAKAKIAMRLRRAENGNWGDCKSVGDGVFEMRITEG' A
#
# COMPACT_ATOMS: atom_id res chain seq x y z
N MET A 1 -12.02 -1.90 -17.40
CA MET A 1 -12.14 -2.14 -15.95
C MET A 1 -11.56 -0.90 -15.30
N ASP A 2 -12.36 -0.19 -14.51
CA ASP A 2 -11.97 1.14 -14.04
C ASP A 2 -10.95 1.02 -12.92
N MET A 3 -9.83 1.73 -13.10
CA MET A 3 -8.72 1.75 -12.14
C MET A 3 -9.08 2.71 -11.00
N LEU A 4 -8.92 2.24 -9.76
CA LEU A 4 -9.09 3.06 -8.58
C LEU A 4 -7.95 4.07 -8.48
N ILE A 5 -8.30 5.29 -8.09
CA ILE A 5 -7.33 6.35 -7.81
C ILE A 5 -6.81 6.18 -6.39
N ILE A 6 -5.52 5.93 -6.24
CA ILE A 6 -4.85 5.92 -4.93
C ILE A 6 -4.23 7.30 -4.67
N ASN A 7 -4.80 8.02 -3.70
CA ASN A 7 -4.22 9.25 -3.19
C ASN A 7 -3.17 8.95 -2.12
N GLN A 8 -2.02 9.62 -2.19
CA GLN A 8 -0.94 9.47 -1.22
C GLN A 8 -0.75 10.76 -0.44
N THR A 9 -0.64 10.65 0.88
CA THR A 9 -0.27 11.79 1.73
C THR A 9 1.20 12.14 1.54
N SER A 10 1.55 13.39 1.82
CA SER A 10 2.95 13.83 1.80
C SER A 10 3.82 13.06 2.82
N GLN A 11 3.23 12.66 3.95
CA GLN A 11 3.90 11.83 4.96
C GLN A 11 4.23 10.44 4.42
N PHE A 12 3.30 9.79 3.73
CA PHE A 12 3.56 8.49 3.08
C PHE A 12 4.67 8.61 2.05
N GLN A 13 4.62 9.61 1.17
CA GLN A 13 5.63 9.81 0.12
C GLN A 13 7.04 10.00 0.70
N LYS A 14 7.17 10.81 1.76
CA LYS A 14 8.45 11.04 2.45
C LYS A 14 8.98 9.75 3.08
N TRP A 15 8.13 9.02 3.81
CA TRP A 15 8.50 7.74 4.42
C TRP A 15 8.91 6.70 3.36
N PHE A 16 8.11 6.54 2.31
CA PHE A 16 8.36 5.59 1.23
C PHE A 16 9.66 5.91 0.46
N LYS A 17 9.96 7.21 0.27
CA LYS A 17 11.22 7.65 -0.35
C LYS A 17 12.42 7.29 0.53
N ALA A 18 12.31 7.45 1.85
CA ALA A 18 13.38 7.20 2.82
C ALA A 18 13.58 5.71 3.19
N LEU A 19 12.66 4.82 2.80
CA LEU A 19 12.75 3.39 3.06
C LEU A 19 13.99 2.78 2.36
N LYS A 20 14.96 2.30 3.15
CA LYS A 20 16.24 1.75 2.68
C LYS A 20 16.12 0.34 2.09
N ASP A 21 15.19 -0.45 2.62
CA ASP A 21 14.94 -1.80 2.15
C ASP A 21 14.24 -1.77 0.78
N LEU A 22 15.00 -2.07 -0.27
CA LEU A 22 14.51 -2.08 -1.65
C LEU A 22 13.48 -3.19 -1.90
N ARG A 23 13.58 -4.33 -1.20
CA ARG A 23 12.64 -5.45 -1.33
C ARG A 23 11.29 -5.04 -0.73
N ALA A 24 11.30 -4.49 0.47
CA ALA A 24 10.09 -3.96 1.10
C ALA A 24 9.44 -2.86 0.24
N LYS A 25 10.26 -1.94 -0.28
CA LYS A 25 9.81 -0.86 -1.17
C LYS A 25 9.10 -1.39 -2.43
N ALA A 26 9.71 -2.37 -3.09
CA ALA A 26 9.13 -3.00 -4.28
C ALA A 26 7.80 -3.70 -3.99
N LYS A 27 7.70 -4.39 -2.85
CA LYS A 27 6.47 -5.11 -2.49
C LYS A 27 5.33 -4.18 -2.09
N ILE A 28 5.61 -3.09 -1.39
CA ILE A 28 4.62 -2.03 -1.13
C ILE A 28 4.12 -1.42 -2.44
N ALA A 29 5.02 -1.05 -3.36
CA ALA A 29 4.63 -0.50 -4.66
C ALA A 29 3.75 -1.49 -5.46
N MET A 30 4.12 -2.77 -5.48
CA MET A 30 3.34 -3.83 -6.11
C MET A 30 1.95 -3.97 -5.47
N ARG A 31 1.84 -3.83 -4.14
CA ARG A 31 0.54 -3.88 -3.44
C ARG A 31 -0.35 -2.72 -3.81
N LEU A 32 0.18 -1.50 -3.91
CA LEU A 32 -0.55 -0.33 -4.39
C LEU A 32 -1.04 -0.54 -5.83
N ARG A 33 -0.18 -1.01 -6.74
CA ARG A 33 -0.58 -1.33 -8.13
C ARG A 33 -1.70 -2.36 -8.22
N ARG A 34 -1.73 -3.35 -7.32
CA ARG A 34 -2.83 -4.32 -7.26
C ARG A 34 -4.11 -3.68 -6.74
N ALA A 35 -4.03 -2.86 -5.69
CA ALA A 35 -5.16 -2.12 -5.15
C ALA A 35 -5.76 -1.13 -6.18
N GLU A 36 -4.94 -0.47 -7.00
CA GLU A 36 -5.40 0.33 -8.16
C GLU A 36 -6.30 -0.49 -9.09
N ASN A 37 -6.05 -1.79 -9.23
CA ASN A 37 -6.87 -2.70 -10.05
C ASN A 37 -8.00 -3.39 -9.26
N GLY A 38 -8.36 -2.87 -8.08
CA GLY A 38 -9.38 -3.44 -7.20
C GLY A 38 -8.95 -4.67 -6.41
N ASN A 39 -7.67 -5.07 -6.48
CA ASN A 39 -7.12 -6.24 -5.79
C ASN A 39 -6.44 -5.82 -4.47
N TRP A 40 -7.24 -5.65 -3.42
CA TRP A 40 -6.79 -5.14 -2.12
C TRP A 40 -5.90 -6.12 -1.32
N GLY A 41 -6.11 -7.42 -1.50
CA GLY A 41 -5.38 -8.46 -0.76
C GLY A 41 -5.84 -8.58 0.70
N ASP A 42 -4.94 -8.99 1.60
CA ASP A 42 -5.23 -9.08 3.03
C ASP A 42 -5.38 -7.68 3.64
N CYS A 43 -6.61 -7.32 3.99
CA CYS A 43 -6.97 -6.05 4.61
C CYS A 43 -7.69 -6.29 5.92
N LYS A 44 -7.33 -5.53 6.95
CA LYS A 44 -8.01 -5.56 8.25
C LYS A 44 -8.35 -4.16 8.72
N SER A 45 -9.53 -3.97 9.30
CA SER A 45 -9.86 -2.72 9.97
C SER A 45 -8.97 -2.53 11.21
N VAL A 46 -8.50 -1.30 11.40
CA VAL A 46 -7.79 -0.86 12.61
C VAL A 46 -8.60 0.15 13.42
N GLY A 47 -9.91 0.30 13.11
CA GLY A 47 -10.81 1.28 13.73
C GLY A 47 -11.03 2.53 12.87
N ASP A 48 -12.06 3.31 13.19
CA ASP A 48 -12.33 4.66 12.65
C ASP A 48 -12.34 4.77 11.11
N GLY A 49 -12.82 3.72 10.43
CA GLY A 49 -12.83 3.67 8.96
C GLY A 49 -11.45 3.50 8.32
N VAL A 50 -10.42 3.22 9.11
CA VAL A 50 -9.05 2.97 8.65
C VAL A 50 -8.82 1.46 8.52
N PHE A 51 -8.10 1.08 7.47
CA PHE A 51 -7.74 -0.32 7.18
C PHE A 51 -6.24 -0.42 6.93
N GLU A 52 -5.63 -1.48 7.44
CA GLU A 52 -4.25 -1.86 7.10
C GLU A 52 -4.25 -2.89 5.97
N MET A 53 -3.40 -2.67 4.96
CA MET A 53 -3.10 -3.68 3.93
C MET A 53 -1.83 -4.42 4.34
N ARG A 54 -1.96 -5.72 4.60
CA ARG A 54 -0.87 -6.53 5.11
C ARG A 54 -0.06 -7.12 3.96
N ILE A 55 1.24 -7.19 4.17
CA ILE A 55 2.20 -7.80 3.26
C ILE A 55 2.96 -8.86 4.05
N THR A 56 2.76 -10.13 3.68
CA THR A 56 3.53 -11.24 4.26
C THR A 56 4.92 -11.26 3.64
N GLU A 57 5.93 -11.18 4.50
CA GLU A 57 7.35 -11.26 4.15
C GLU A 57 7.96 -12.51 4.79
N GLY A 58 8.88 -13.13 4.06
CA GLY A 58 9.70 -14.28 4.46
C GLY A 58 10.97 -14.32 3.64
#